data_AF-A0A7V9ELG9-F1
#
_entry.id   AF-A0A7V9ELG9-F1
#
_cell.length_a   1.000
_cell.length_b   1.000
_cell.length_c   1.000
_cell.angle_alpha   90.00
_cell.angle_beta   90.00
_cell.angle_gamma   90.00
#
_symmetry.space_group_name_H-M   'P 1'
#
loop_
_entity.id
_entity.type
_entity.pdbx_description
1 polymer ?
#
loop_
_entity_poly.entity_id
_entity_poly.type
_entity_poly.pdbx_seq_one_letter_code
_entity_poly.pdbx_strand_id
1 'polypeptide(L)'
;MILERATSQQVAEFLESRLWQPLGAEADASWSLDSEASGFEKMESGINARAIDFAKLGSLYLHEGEWNGRRILPASWVRKSTAVSDEHDPSPAYGYWWWTYRDDELGDYFAARGNKGQFIVVIPSAMWSSSATAGISEV
;
A
#
# COMPACT_ATOMS: atom_id res chain seq x y z
N MET A 1 -7.82 -17.67 10.35
CA MET A 1 -7.92 -16.91 9.07
C MET A 1 -7.13 -17.59 7.94
N ILE A 2 -7.24 -17.18 6.67
CA ILE A 2 -6.44 -17.76 5.56
C ILE A 2 -4.94 -17.51 5.76
N LEU A 3 -4.57 -16.27 6.11
CA LEU A 3 -3.16 -15.89 6.25
C LEU A 3 -2.47 -16.73 7.32
N GLU A 4 -2.98 -16.74 8.55
CA GLU A 4 -2.44 -17.56 9.65
C GLU A 4 -2.34 -19.04 9.30
N ARG A 5 -3.34 -19.60 8.59
CA ARG A 5 -3.32 -21.01 8.18
C ARG A 5 -2.25 -21.29 7.13
N ALA A 6 -2.01 -20.34 6.22
CA ALA A 6 -1.02 -20.47 5.16
C ALA A 6 0.41 -20.20 5.65
N THR A 7 0.57 -19.39 6.69
CA THR A 7 1.89 -18.90 7.16
C THR A 7 2.29 -19.44 8.52
N SER A 8 1.33 -20.00 9.28
CA SER A 8 1.48 -20.36 10.70
C SER A 8 1.98 -19.21 11.58
N GLN A 9 1.69 -17.96 11.20
CA GLN A 9 2.05 -16.73 11.92
C GLN A 9 0.80 -15.90 12.21
N GLN A 10 0.84 -15.12 13.30
CA GLN A 10 -0.15 -14.07 13.53
C GLN A 10 -0.03 -13.00 12.44
N VAL A 11 -1.08 -12.20 12.20
CA VAL A 11 -1.04 -11.22 11.11
C VAL A 11 -0.07 -10.10 11.40
N ALA A 12 -0.03 -9.62 12.64
CA ALA A 12 0.93 -8.59 13.04
C ALA A 12 2.37 -9.06 12.79
N GLU A 13 2.70 -10.30 13.16
CA GLU A 13 4.03 -10.89 12.94
C GLU A 13 4.36 -11.04 11.44
N PHE A 14 3.36 -11.45 10.64
CA PHE A 14 3.53 -11.55 9.20
C PHE A 14 3.70 -10.17 8.55
N LEU A 15 2.90 -9.17 8.95
CA LEU A 15 3.03 -7.79 8.49
C LEU A 15 4.41 -7.23 8.85
N GLU A 16 4.84 -7.44 10.09
CA GLU A 16 6.12 -6.97 10.60
C GLU A 16 7.28 -7.50 9.77
N SER A 17 7.38 -8.82 9.65
CA SER A 17 8.52 -9.49 9.01
C SER A 17 8.53 -9.32 7.48
N ARG A 18 7.36 -9.27 6.84
CA ARG A 18 7.25 -9.26 5.37
C ARG A 18 7.13 -7.88 4.76
N LEU A 19 6.64 -6.90 5.52
CA LEU A 19 6.40 -5.54 5.02
C LEU A 19 7.05 -4.48 5.90
N TRP A 20 6.76 -4.45 7.20
CA TRP A 20 7.13 -3.34 8.09
C TRP A 20 8.65 -3.16 8.23
N GLN A 21 9.36 -4.25 8.57
CA GLN A 21 10.82 -4.24 8.70
C GLN A 21 11.51 -4.06 7.34
N PRO A 22 11.15 -4.78 6.25
CA PRO A 22 11.75 -4.54 4.93
C PRO A 22 11.54 -3.12 4.38
N LEU A 23 10.41 -2.49 4.72
CA LEU A 23 10.11 -1.10 4.36
C LEU A 23 10.95 -0.10 5.18
N GLY A 24 11.60 -0.54 6.26
CA GLY A 24 12.36 0.33 7.14
C GLY A 24 11.47 1.35 7.83
N ALA A 25 10.34 0.91 8.38
CA ALA A 25 9.49 1.74 9.21
C ALA A 25 10.28 2.35 10.40
N GLU A 26 9.97 3.58 10.77
CA GLU A 26 10.72 4.35 11.79
C GLU A 26 10.27 4.08 13.21
N ALA A 27 9.10 3.45 13.37
CA ALA A 27 8.55 3.09 14.65
C ALA A 27 7.70 1.82 14.56
N ASP A 28 7.51 1.24 15.74
CA ASP A 28 6.56 0.15 15.93
C ASP A 28 5.15 0.63 15.63
N ALA A 29 4.37 -0.23 14.97
CA ALA A 29 2.94 -0.06 14.83
C ALA A 29 2.20 -0.80 15.95
N SER A 30 0.96 -0.40 16.21
CA SER A 30 0.04 -1.19 17.04
C SER A 30 -1.18 -1.58 16.24
N TRP A 31 -1.76 -2.75 16.53
CA TRP A 31 -2.97 -3.22 15.88
C TRP A 31 -4.01 -3.59 16.93
N SER A 32 -5.19 -2.98 16.84
CA SER A 32 -6.32 -3.29 17.71
C SER A 32 -6.80 -4.73 17.49
N LEU A 33 -7.12 -5.41 18.59
CA LEU A 33 -7.69 -6.75 18.57
C LEU A 33 -9.23 -6.69 18.49
N ASP A 34 -9.85 -7.69 17.87
CA ASP A 34 -11.30 -7.86 17.83
C ASP A 34 -11.87 -8.11 19.24
N SER A 35 -11.10 -8.82 20.08
CA SER A 35 -11.40 -9.15 21.46
C SER A 35 -10.13 -9.70 22.14
N GLU A 36 -10.05 -9.55 23.46
CA GLU A 36 -8.95 -10.14 24.24
C GLU A 36 -8.98 -11.68 24.20
N ALA A 37 -10.16 -12.27 24.05
CA ALA A 37 -10.34 -13.72 24.09
C ALA A 37 -9.87 -14.42 22.80
N SER A 38 -10.08 -13.81 21.64
CA SER A 38 -9.60 -14.36 20.36
C SER A 38 -8.12 -14.04 20.12
N GLY A 39 -7.65 -12.89 20.62
CA GLY A 39 -6.33 -12.37 20.30
C GLY A 39 -6.17 -11.89 18.85
N PHE A 40 -7.25 -11.82 18.09
CA PHE A 40 -7.23 -11.64 16.65
C PHE A 40 -7.22 -10.17 16.25
N GLU A 41 -6.36 -9.75 15.33
CA GLU A 41 -6.31 -8.34 14.92
C GLU A 41 -7.51 -7.97 14.03
N LYS A 42 -7.98 -6.72 14.14
CA LYS A 42 -9.07 -6.21 13.30
C LYS A 42 -8.60 -6.01 11.87
N MET A 43 -8.83 -6.95 10.97
CA MET A 43 -8.27 -6.92 9.61
C MET A 43 -8.71 -5.70 8.80
N GLU A 44 -9.87 -5.14 9.09
CA GLU A 44 -10.46 -4.00 8.38
C GLU A 44 -10.11 -2.63 9.00
N SER A 45 -9.49 -2.59 10.19
CA SER A 45 -9.27 -1.34 10.93
C SER A 45 -8.20 -1.44 12.03
N GLY A 46 -7.94 -0.34 12.75
CA GLY A 46 -7.25 -0.40 14.03
C GLY A 46 -5.72 -0.55 14.00
N ILE A 47 -5.09 -0.52 12.83
CA ILE A 47 -3.65 -0.30 12.71
C ILE A 47 -3.31 1.17 12.99
N ASN A 48 -2.32 1.40 13.86
CA ASN A 48 -1.80 2.72 14.21
C ASN A 48 -0.30 2.75 13.93
N ALA A 49 0.15 3.76 13.21
CA ALA A 49 1.55 3.97 12.90
C ALA A 49 1.81 5.47 12.66
N ARG A 50 3.08 5.84 12.50
CA ARG A 50 3.45 7.21 12.13
C ARG A 50 3.05 7.49 10.69
N ALA A 51 2.70 8.74 10.41
CA ALA A 51 2.34 9.19 9.05
C ALA A 51 3.46 8.91 8.03
N ILE A 52 4.72 9.01 8.44
CA ILE A 52 5.87 8.72 7.58
C ILE A 52 5.93 7.25 7.15
N ASP A 53 5.52 6.31 8.01
CA ASP A 53 5.53 4.88 7.69
C ASP A 53 4.40 4.52 6.72
N PHE A 54 3.24 5.17 6.85
CA PHE A 54 2.19 5.09 5.83
C PHE A 54 2.61 5.73 4.51
N ALA A 55 3.38 6.83 4.54
CA ALA A 55 3.91 7.45 3.32
C ALA A 55 4.92 6.53 2.61
N LYS A 56 5.75 5.79 3.35
CA LYS A 56 6.63 4.75 2.79
C LYS A 56 5.84 3.64 2.09
N LEU A 57 4.70 3.21 2.65
CA LEU A 57 3.82 2.26 1.98
C LEU A 57 3.27 2.83 0.67
N GLY A 58 2.85 4.09 0.65
CA GLY A 58 2.45 4.78 -0.58
C GLY A 58 3.59 4.82 -1.61
N SER A 59 4.81 5.14 -1.18
CA SER A 59 5.99 5.17 -2.04
C SER A 59 6.38 3.78 -2.57
N LEU A 60 6.22 2.73 -1.77
CA LEU A 60 6.42 1.35 -2.21
C LEU A 60 5.50 0.99 -3.38
N TYR A 61 4.21 1.37 -3.29
CA TYR A 61 3.25 1.15 -4.37
C TYR A 61 3.53 2.04 -5.59
N LEU A 62 3.95 3.29 -5.35
CA LEU A 62 4.36 4.22 -6.39
C LEU A 62 5.51 3.65 -7.26
N HIS A 63 6.47 2.98 -6.62
CA HIS A 63 7.61 2.34 -7.26
C HIS A 63 7.37 0.85 -7.60
N GLU A 64 6.13 0.48 -7.89
CA GLU A 64 5.74 -0.88 -8.31
C GLU A 64 6.26 -2.01 -7.40
N GLY A 65 6.32 -1.75 -6.09
CA GLY A 65 6.74 -2.72 -5.09
C GLY A 65 8.24 -2.75 -4.80
N GLU A 66 9.01 -1.82 -5.34
CA GLU A 66 10.41 -1.62 -5.01
C GLU A 66 10.61 -0.53 -3.94
N TRP A 67 11.51 -0.78 -3.00
CA TRP A 67 11.91 0.17 -1.97
C TRP A 67 13.42 0.05 -1.75
N ASN A 68 14.15 1.16 -1.92
CA ASN A 68 15.61 1.22 -1.77
C ASN A 68 16.36 0.10 -2.52
N GLY A 69 15.98 -0.16 -3.79
CA GLY A 69 16.59 -1.19 -4.63
C GLY A 69 16.22 -2.64 -4.26
N ARG A 70 15.32 -2.84 -3.28
CA ARG A 70 14.78 -4.14 -2.90
C ARG A 70 13.32 -4.25 -3.28
N ARG A 71 12.96 -5.31 -3.99
CA ARG A 71 11.56 -5.65 -4.27
C ARG A 71 10.91 -6.30 -3.04
N ILE A 72 9.94 -5.60 -2.44
CA ILE A 72 9.13 -6.09 -1.33
C ILE A 72 7.83 -6.70 -1.85
N LEU A 73 7.19 -6.07 -2.85
CA LEU A 73 5.98 -6.58 -3.50
C LEU A 73 6.27 -6.93 -4.97
N PRO A 74 5.69 -8.01 -5.52
CA PRO A 74 5.76 -8.25 -6.96
C PRO A 74 5.14 -7.09 -7.74
N ALA A 75 5.84 -6.57 -8.75
CA ALA A 75 5.30 -5.49 -9.60
C ALA A 75 3.96 -5.89 -10.26
N SER A 76 3.82 -7.16 -10.64
CA SER A 76 2.55 -7.71 -11.15
C SER A 76 1.42 -7.66 -10.12
N TRP A 77 1.72 -7.86 -8.84
CA TRP A 77 0.74 -7.73 -7.76
C TRP A 77 0.32 -6.28 -7.60
N VAL A 78 1.27 -5.33 -7.54
CA VAL A 78 0.97 -3.90 -7.42
C VAL A 78 0.03 -3.47 -8.54
N ARG A 79 0.43 -3.69 -9.81
CA ARG A 79 -0.40 -3.35 -10.99
C ARG A 79 -1.78 -3.98 -10.94
N LYS A 80 -1.88 -5.26 -10.55
CA LYS A 80 -3.17 -5.97 -10.45
C LYS A 80 -4.05 -5.40 -9.34
N SER A 81 -3.46 -5.12 -8.17
CA SER A 81 -4.18 -4.65 -6.99
C SER A 81 -4.66 -3.20 -7.08
N THR A 82 -4.03 -2.41 -7.95
CA THR A 82 -4.33 -0.98 -8.13
C THR A 82 -4.90 -0.64 -9.50
N ALA A 83 -5.21 -1.64 -10.32
CA ALA A 83 -5.77 -1.43 -11.64
C ALA A 83 -7.16 -0.78 -11.52
N VAL A 84 -7.36 0.32 -12.24
CA VAL A 84 -8.68 0.88 -12.44
C VAL A 84 -9.46 -0.05 -13.36
N SER A 85 -10.59 -0.58 -12.89
CA SER A 85 -11.44 -1.46 -13.69
C SER A 85 -12.90 -1.29 -13.29
N ASP A 86 -13.74 -1.07 -14.31
CA ASP A 86 -15.19 -0.95 -14.18
C ASP A 86 -15.87 -2.30 -13.87
N GLU A 87 -15.11 -3.39 -13.78
CA GLU A 87 -15.59 -4.76 -13.59
C GLU A 87 -15.65 -5.19 -12.12
N HIS A 88 -15.23 -4.34 -11.18
CA HIS A 88 -15.28 -4.67 -9.76
C HIS A 88 -16.70 -4.58 -9.18
N ASP A 89 -17.21 -5.69 -8.66
CA ASP A 89 -18.49 -5.81 -7.91
C ASP A 89 -18.16 -5.84 -6.40
N PRO A 90 -18.77 -5.00 -5.53
CA PRO A 90 -19.95 -4.14 -5.72
C PRO A 90 -19.68 -2.68 -6.06
N SER A 91 -18.43 -2.28 -6.26
CA SER A 91 -18.07 -0.91 -6.63
C SER A 91 -17.01 -0.93 -7.72
N PRO A 92 -17.30 -0.35 -8.91
CA PRO A 92 -16.33 -0.30 -10.02
C PRO A 92 -15.07 0.50 -9.67
N ALA A 93 -15.07 1.24 -8.56
CA ALA A 93 -13.96 2.02 -8.06
C ALA A 93 -13.27 1.39 -6.83
N TYR A 94 -13.39 0.07 -6.61
CA TYR A 94 -12.78 -0.60 -5.47
C TYR A 94 -12.33 -2.04 -5.75
N GLY A 95 -11.07 -2.34 -5.45
CA GLY A 95 -10.51 -3.69 -5.59
C GLY A 95 -9.30 -3.88 -4.71
N TYR A 96 -9.10 -5.09 -4.17
CA TYR A 96 -7.91 -5.45 -3.36
C TYR A 96 -7.55 -4.45 -2.26
N TRP A 97 -8.55 -3.87 -1.58
CA TRP A 97 -8.43 -2.84 -0.53
C TRP A 97 -8.03 -1.42 -0.99
N TRP A 98 -8.02 -1.18 -2.29
CA TRP A 98 -7.77 0.13 -2.88
C TRP A 98 -9.03 0.71 -3.50
N TRP A 99 -9.28 1.99 -3.21
CA TRP A 99 -10.17 2.81 -4.03
C TRP A 99 -9.42 3.26 -5.27
N THR A 100 -10.02 3.13 -6.44
CA THR A 100 -9.40 3.44 -7.73
C THR A 100 -10.19 4.54 -8.44
N TYR A 101 -9.48 5.41 -9.15
CA TYR A 101 -10.05 6.63 -9.73
C TYR A 101 -9.46 6.90 -11.11
N ARG A 102 -10.29 7.43 -12.01
CA ARG A 102 -9.87 8.06 -13.27
C ARG A 102 -10.02 9.57 -13.13
N ASP A 103 -9.01 10.30 -13.58
CA ASP A 103 -9.02 11.76 -13.60
C ASP A 103 -8.29 12.26 -14.85
N ASP A 104 -8.86 13.28 -15.49
CA ASP A 104 -8.35 13.79 -16.77
C ASP A 104 -7.02 14.54 -16.62
N GLU A 105 -6.77 15.17 -15.47
CA GLU A 105 -5.55 15.95 -15.21
C GLU A 105 -4.48 15.12 -14.50
N LEU A 106 -4.88 14.37 -13.47
CA LEU A 106 -3.99 13.56 -12.65
C LEU A 106 -3.75 12.17 -13.24
N GLY A 107 -4.51 11.76 -14.25
CA GLY A 107 -4.53 10.38 -14.72
C GLY A 107 -5.10 9.42 -13.68
N ASP A 108 -4.96 8.12 -13.95
CA ASP A 108 -5.42 7.08 -13.04
C ASP A 108 -4.66 7.11 -11.72
N TYR A 109 -5.38 7.09 -10.60
CA TYR A 109 -4.81 7.09 -9.25
C TYR A 109 -5.60 6.20 -8.30
N PHE A 110 -5.02 5.89 -7.15
CA PHE A 110 -5.64 5.02 -6.16
C PHE A 110 -5.37 5.48 -4.73
N ALA A 111 -6.23 5.07 -3.81
CA ALA A 111 -6.14 5.46 -2.42
C ALA A 111 -6.64 4.39 -1.44
N ALA A 112 -5.96 4.29 -0.29
CA ALA A 112 -6.52 3.65 0.89
C ALA A 112 -7.28 4.72 1.68
N ARG A 113 -8.54 4.46 2.01
CA ARG A 113 -9.43 5.43 2.69
C ARG A 113 -9.94 4.85 3.99
N GLY A 114 -9.66 5.53 5.09
CA GLY A 114 -10.17 5.22 6.41
C GLY A 114 -11.30 6.16 6.83
N ASN A 115 -12.14 5.68 7.74
CA ASN A 115 -13.12 6.53 8.40
C ASN A 115 -12.43 7.68 9.15
N LYS A 116 -13.08 8.86 9.23
CA LYS A 116 -12.57 10.09 9.86
C LYS A 116 -11.38 10.77 9.16
N GLY A 117 -11.23 10.55 7.85
CA GLY A 117 -10.36 11.38 7.01
C GLY A 117 -8.93 10.87 6.85
N GLN A 118 -8.74 9.54 6.93
CA GLN A 118 -7.39 8.96 6.80
C GLN A 118 -7.18 8.53 5.36
N PHE A 119 -6.06 8.95 4.77
CA PHE A 119 -5.79 8.74 3.36
C PHE A 119 -4.32 8.37 3.12
N ILE A 120 -4.11 7.35 2.32
CA ILE A 120 -2.86 7.16 1.55
C ILE A 120 -3.27 7.31 0.10
N VAL A 121 -2.79 8.33 -0.59
CA VAL A 121 -3.10 8.61 -2.00
C VAL A 121 -1.85 8.42 -2.83
N VAL A 122 -1.96 7.68 -3.91
CA VAL A 122 -0.85 7.42 -4.83
C VAL A 122 -1.29 7.82 -6.24
N ILE A 123 -0.54 8.76 -6.84
CA ILE A 123 -0.77 9.30 -8.18
C ILE A 123 0.47 8.95 -9.03
N PRO A 124 0.46 7.84 -9.78
CA PRO A 124 1.63 7.39 -10.54
C PRO A 124 2.13 8.39 -11.59
N SER A 125 1.23 9.12 -12.23
CA SER A 125 1.57 10.15 -13.24
C SER A 125 2.49 11.24 -12.69
N ALA A 126 2.42 11.53 -11.39
CA ALA A 126 3.25 12.55 -10.75
C ALA A 126 4.75 12.19 -10.77
N MET A 127 5.12 10.90 -10.88
CA MET A 127 6.52 10.48 -11.03
C MET A 127 7.14 10.96 -12.34
N TRP A 128 6.37 11.03 -13.42
CA TRP A 128 6.88 11.37 -14.75
C TRP A 128 7.53 12.77 -14.80
N SER A 129 7.13 13.69 -13.92
CA SER A 129 7.74 15.03 -13.85
C SER A 129 9.16 15.05 -13.27
N SER A 130 9.60 13.98 -12.60
CA SER A 130 10.87 13.93 -11.85
C SER A 130 12.00 13.13 -12.51
N SER A 131 11.74 12.44 -13.63
CA SER A 131 12.76 11.68 -14.38
C SER A 131 13.33 12.39 -15.62
N ALA A 132 12.92 13.62 -15.89
CA ALA A 132 13.44 14.41 -17.02
C ALA A 132 14.62 15.32 -16.63
N THR A 133 15.70 14.79 -16.03
CA THR A 133 17.00 15.50 -16.02
C THR A 133 18.18 14.53 -15.84
N ALA A 134 18.87 14.24 -16.94
CA ALA A 134 20.35 14.10 -17.04
C ALA A 134 20.72 13.52 -18.41
N GLY A 135 20.43 14.26 -19.48
CA GLY A 135 21.09 14.10 -20.77
C GLY A 135 22.15 15.18 -20.90
N ILE A 136 23.31 15.02 -20.26
CA ILE A 136 24.49 15.81 -20.61
C ILE A 136 25.02 15.24 -21.93
N SER A 137 24.80 16.00 -23.00
CA SER A 137 25.54 15.82 -24.24
C SER A 137 26.91 16.47 -24.04
N GLU A 138 27.96 15.67 -24.08
CA GLU A 138 29.32 16.19 -24.32
C GLU A 138 29.46 16.42 -25.83
N VAL A 139 29.92 17.63 -26.17
CA VAL A 139 30.50 17.99 -27.47
C VAL A 139 31.96 18.30 -27.24
#